data_AF-A0A0C9ZJH8-F1
#
_entry.id   AF-A0A0C9ZJH8-F1
#
_cell.length_a   1.000
_cell.length_b   1.000
_cell.length_c   1.000
_cell.angle_alpha   90.00
_cell.angle_beta   90.00
_cell.angle_gamma   90.00
#
_symmetry.space_group_name_H-M   'P 1'
#
loop_
_entity.id
_entity.type
_entity.pdbx_description
1 polymer ?
#
loop_
_entity_poly.entity_id
_entity_poly.type
_entity_poly.pdbx_seq_one_letter_code
_entity_poly.pdbx_strand_id
1 'polypeptide(L)'
;MIVGAAEHVGATMGKALRVVRIRLVIPWPGYEHVEWISSIELFTSSGPLTRGQLAVDIANAYHSFVMKSSTYPPSSVAYDWRTSTGGISFDKLILLACWNLQDDVWMAEVFVDRR
;
A
#
# COMPACT_ATOMS: atom_id res chain seq x y z
N MET A 1 1.79 19.73 -5.50
CA MET A 1 2.01 19.57 -4.04
C MET A 1 0.78 18.87 -3.48
N ILE A 2 0.93 17.73 -2.80
CA ILE A 2 -0.20 17.03 -2.16
C ILE A 2 -0.69 17.94 -1.02
N VAL A 3 -1.97 18.31 -1.05
CA VAL A 3 -2.60 19.10 0.02
C VAL A 3 -2.56 18.28 1.31
N GLY A 4 -2.12 18.88 2.41
CA GLY A 4 -1.99 18.20 3.70
C GLY A 4 -0.82 17.22 3.81
N ALA A 5 0.14 17.23 2.88
CA ALA A 5 1.31 16.32 2.93
C ALA A 5 2.12 16.42 4.22
N ALA A 6 2.20 17.62 4.82
CA ALA A 6 2.93 17.87 6.06
C ALA A 6 2.12 17.58 7.33
N GLU A 7 0.84 17.20 7.21
CA GLU A 7 0.01 16.89 8.37
C GLU A 7 0.44 15.57 9.00
N HIS A 8 0.59 15.55 10.32
CA HIS A 8 0.88 14.33 11.05
C HIS A 8 -0.33 13.38 11.03
N VAL A 9 -0.05 12.09 10.83
CA VAL A 9 -1.02 11.00 10.85
C VAL A 9 -0.64 9.99 11.93
N GLY A 10 -1.61 9.19 12.41
CA GLY A 10 -1.35 8.13 13.40
C GLY A 10 -0.95 8.60 14.82
N ALA A 11 -0.88 9.91 15.07
CA ALA A 11 -0.44 10.46 16.36
C ALA A 11 -1.29 9.99 17.55
N THR A 12 -2.61 9.89 17.36
CA THR A 12 -3.54 9.36 18.37
C THR A 12 -3.46 7.85 18.49
N MET A 13 -3.12 7.13 17.41
CA MET A 13 -2.99 5.67 17.40
C MET A 13 -1.84 5.20 18.29
N GLY A 14 -0.68 5.88 18.25
CA GLY A 14 0.45 5.53 19.13
C GLY A 14 0.18 5.81 20.61
N LYS A 15 -0.55 6.90 20.92
CA LYS A 15 -0.84 7.29 22.32
C LYS A 15 -1.99 6.50 22.94
N ALA A 16 -3.10 6.31 22.22
CA ALA A 16 -4.32 5.72 22.76
C ALA A 16 -4.41 4.22 22.49
N LEU A 17 -4.00 3.77 21.29
CA LEU A 17 -4.17 2.38 20.85
C LEU A 17 -2.87 1.56 20.97
N ARG A 18 -1.76 2.20 21.35
CA ARG A 18 -0.40 1.61 21.35
C ARG A 18 0.00 1.00 19.99
N VAL A 19 -0.62 1.46 18.92
CA VAL A 19 -0.31 1.03 17.55
C VAL A 19 0.82 1.91 17.04
N VAL A 20 2.01 1.34 16.97
CA VAL A 20 3.21 1.99 16.44
C VAL A 20 3.50 1.60 15.00
N ARG A 21 2.89 0.50 14.52
CA ARG A 21 3.02 -0.02 13.17
C ARG A 21 1.66 -0.45 12.62
N ILE A 22 1.49 -0.40 11.30
CA ILE A 22 0.33 -0.95 10.61
C ILE A 22 0.78 -2.06 9.64
N ARG A 23 -0.08 -3.04 9.44
CA ARG A 23 0.01 -4.08 8.42
C ARG A 23 -0.83 -3.65 7.22
N LEU A 24 -0.17 -3.14 6.19
CA LEU A 24 -0.78 -2.83 4.91
C LEU A 24 -0.95 -4.11 4.10
N VAL A 25 -2.18 -4.53 3.86
CA VAL A 25 -2.52 -5.68 3.02
C VAL A 25 -2.75 -5.20 1.59
N ILE A 26 -2.19 -5.92 0.62
CA ILE A 26 -2.35 -5.64 -0.81
C ILE A 26 -3.04 -6.83 -1.47
N PRO A 27 -4.38 -6.87 -1.51
CA PRO A 27 -5.08 -7.81 -2.37
C PRO A 27 -4.95 -7.35 -3.82
N TRP A 28 -4.75 -8.30 -4.74
CA TRP A 28 -4.62 -7.99 -6.15
C TRP A 28 -5.29 -9.05 -7.02
N PRO A 29 -6.15 -8.67 -7.98
CA PRO A 29 -6.80 -9.65 -8.84
C PRO A 29 -5.78 -10.46 -9.63
N GLY A 30 -5.97 -11.77 -9.67
CA GLY A 30 -5.05 -12.70 -10.31
C GLY A 30 -3.89 -13.17 -9.42
N TYR A 31 -3.76 -12.62 -8.21
CA TYR A 31 -2.77 -13.05 -7.22
C TYR A 31 -3.42 -13.32 -5.86
N GLU A 32 -4.67 -13.81 -5.86
CA GLU A 32 -5.42 -14.14 -4.64
C GLU A 32 -4.72 -15.22 -3.79
N HIS A 33 -3.88 -16.03 -4.42
CA HIS A 33 -3.06 -17.06 -3.79
C HIS A 33 -1.79 -16.50 -3.14
N VAL A 34 -1.47 -15.22 -3.31
CA VAL A 34 -0.29 -14.57 -2.75
C VAL A 34 -0.70 -13.58 -1.68
N GLU A 35 -0.41 -13.90 -0.43
CA GLU A 35 -0.61 -12.98 0.68
C GLU A 35 0.49 -11.93 0.71
N TRP A 36 0.13 -10.67 0.43
CA TRP A 36 1.03 -9.53 0.50
C TRP A 36 0.71 -8.63 1.67
N ILE A 37 1.65 -8.57 2.62
CA ILE A 37 1.57 -7.72 3.80
C ILE A 37 2.87 -6.93 3.93
N SER A 38 2.74 -5.60 4.03
CA SER A 38 3.84 -4.69 4.32
C SER A 38 3.65 -4.05 5.70
N SER A 39 4.68 -4.09 6.54
CA SER A 39 4.67 -3.39 7.82
C SER A 39 5.15 -1.95 7.64
N ILE A 40 4.35 -0.98 8.08
CA ILE A 40 4.69 0.45 8.03
C ILE A 40 4.73 0.98 9.46
N GLU A 41 5.88 1.51 9.88
CA GLU A 41 6.03 2.17 11.17
C GLU A 41 5.38 3.57 11.11
N LEU A 42 4.46 3.88 12.02
CA LEU A 42 3.75 5.15 12.07
C LEU A 42 4.56 6.28 12.71
N PHE A 43 5.73 5.96 13.26
CA PHE A 43 6.59 6.89 13.98
C PHE A 43 8.02 6.79 13.49
N THR A 44 8.63 7.95 13.28
CA THR A 44 10.06 8.11 13.06
C THR A 44 10.73 8.51 14.38
N SER A 45 12.06 8.59 14.38
CA SER A 45 12.82 9.20 15.48
C SER A 45 12.42 10.66 15.76
N SER A 46 11.79 11.34 14.80
CA SER A 46 11.38 12.74 14.90
C SER A 46 9.90 12.93 15.29
N GLY A 47 9.15 11.84 15.47
CA GLY A 47 7.71 11.88 15.81
C GLY A 47 6.83 11.11 14.82
N PRO A 48 5.50 11.31 14.87
CA PRO A 48 4.56 10.65 13.97
C PRO A 48 4.90 10.91 12.50
N LEU A 49 4.55 9.98 11.61
CA LEU A 49 4.66 10.23 10.17
C LEU A 49 3.76 11.40 9.76
N THR A 50 4.23 12.13 8.75
CA THR A 50 3.38 13.01 7.96
C THR A 50 2.60 12.21 6.92
N ARG A 51 1.48 12.74 6.44
CA ARG A 51 0.66 12.13 5.38
C ARG A 51 1.48 11.83 4.12
N GLY A 52 2.41 12.73 3.76
CA GLY A 52 3.31 12.56 2.63
C GLY A 52 4.28 11.40 2.82
N GLN A 53 4.85 11.24 4.03
CA GLN A 53 5.73 10.10 4.33
C GLN A 53 4.95 8.78 4.31
N LEU A 54 3.74 8.75 4.89
CA LEU A 54 2.88 7.56 4.81
C LEU A 54 2.56 7.19 3.35
N ALA A 55 2.26 8.19 2.50
CA ALA A 55 2.01 7.94 1.07
C ALA A 55 3.24 7.35 0.36
N VAL A 56 4.45 7.81 0.71
CA VAL A 56 5.71 7.25 0.18
C VAL A 56 5.90 5.80 0.64
N ASP A 57 5.63 5.49 1.90
CA ASP A 57 5.76 4.11 2.42
C ASP A 57 4.76 3.16 1.76
N ILE A 58 3.52 3.61 1.55
CA ILE A 58 2.51 2.86 0.77
C ILE A 58 3.00 2.65 -0.67
N ALA A 59 3.50 3.70 -1.32
CA ALA A 59 4.03 3.61 -2.69
C ALA A 59 5.19 2.59 -2.78
N ASN A 60 6.10 2.60 -1.80
CA ASN A 60 7.20 1.63 -1.72
C ASN A 60 6.70 0.19 -1.53
N ALA A 61 5.63 -0.01 -0.77
CA ALA A 61 4.98 -1.31 -0.62
C ALA A 61 4.40 -1.81 -1.95
N TYR A 62 3.70 -0.96 -2.70
CA TYR A 62 3.17 -1.31 -4.03
C TYR A 62 4.26 -1.54 -5.06
N HIS A 63 5.32 -0.74 -5.05
CA HIS A 63 6.49 -0.96 -5.92
C HIS A 63 7.10 -2.34 -5.65
N SER A 64 7.31 -2.68 -4.38
CA SER A 64 7.82 -3.99 -3.97
C SER A 64 6.88 -5.13 -4.38
N PHE A 65 5.57 -4.92 -4.22
CA PHE A 65 4.54 -5.87 -4.68
C PHE A 65 4.63 -6.11 -6.18
N VAL A 66 4.61 -5.06 -7.03
CA VAL A 66 4.66 -5.19 -8.50
C VAL A 66 5.93 -5.93 -8.93
N MET A 67 7.07 -5.57 -8.36
CA MET A 67 8.35 -6.21 -8.71
C MET A 67 8.37 -7.70 -8.35
N LYS A 68 7.89 -8.08 -7.16
CA LYS A 68 7.93 -9.47 -6.71
C LYS A 68 6.78 -10.31 -7.29
N SER A 69 5.59 -9.76 -7.45
CA SER A 69 4.45 -10.46 -8.06
C SER A 69 4.72 -10.88 -9.51
N SER A 70 5.61 -10.18 -10.22
CA SER A 70 6.07 -10.56 -11.56
C SER A 70 6.68 -11.97 -11.64
N THR A 71 7.14 -12.53 -10.51
CA THR A 71 7.73 -13.88 -10.45
C THR A 71 6.71 -14.99 -10.16
N TYR A 72 5.46 -14.63 -9.87
CA TYR A 72 4.39 -15.59 -9.60
C TYR A 72 3.46 -15.69 -10.81
N PRO A 73 2.93 -16.89 -11.12
CA PRO A 73 1.97 -17.04 -12.20
C PRO A 73 0.64 -16.37 -11.84
N PRO A 74 0.11 -15.45 -12.67
CA PRO A 74 -1.22 -14.90 -12.45
C PRO A 74 -2.30 -15.98 -12.68
N SER A 75 -3.43 -15.85 -12.00
CA SER A 75 -4.64 -16.63 -12.29
C SER A 75 -5.09 -16.40 -13.74
N SER A 76 -5.54 -17.47 -14.40
CA SER A 76 -6.10 -17.39 -15.76
C SER A 76 -7.38 -16.57 -15.83
N VAL A 77 -8.15 -16.51 -14.73
CA VAL A 77 -9.45 -15.80 -14.67
C VAL A 77 -9.27 -14.28 -14.68
N ALA A 78 -8.17 -13.77 -14.13
CA ALA A 78 -7.88 -12.35 -14.00
C ALA A 78 -6.54 -11.98 -14.65
N TYR A 79 -6.20 -12.61 -15.77
CA TYR A 79 -4.91 -12.45 -16.44
C TYR A 79 -4.61 -11.00 -16.89
N ASP A 80 -5.65 -10.20 -17.12
CA ASP A 80 -5.54 -8.76 -17.44
C ASP A 80 -5.04 -7.91 -16.27
N TRP A 81 -4.92 -8.50 -15.07
CA TRP A 81 -4.37 -7.88 -13.89
C TRP A 81 -2.95 -8.32 -13.57
N ARG A 82 -2.30 -9.12 -14.43
CA ARG A 82 -0.90 -9.53 -14.24
C ARG A 82 0.02 -8.31 -14.08
N THR A 83 1.04 -8.44 -13.26
CA THR A 83 2.12 -7.45 -13.08
C THR A 83 3.41 -7.84 -13.81
N SER A 84 3.42 -9.02 -14.45
CA SER A 84 4.51 -9.49 -15.31
C SER A 84 4.57 -8.71 -16.63
N THR A 85 5.55 -9.04 -17.49
CA THR A 85 5.84 -8.32 -18.74
C THR A 85 4.58 -8.01 -19.57
N GLY A 86 4.41 -6.73 -19.91
CA GLY A 86 3.25 -6.22 -20.66
C GLY A 86 1.95 -6.16 -19.86
N GLY A 87 2.01 -6.31 -18.53
CA GLY A 87 0.91 -6.13 -17.58
C GLY A 87 0.89 -4.75 -16.92
N ILE A 88 0.27 -4.68 -15.74
CA ILE A 88 0.17 -3.46 -14.94
C ILE A 88 1.52 -3.18 -14.27
N SER A 89 2.14 -2.06 -14.63
CA SER A 89 3.37 -1.57 -14.04
C SER A 89 3.08 -0.56 -12.91
N PHE A 90 4.08 -0.30 -12.08
CA PHE A 90 3.96 0.58 -10.91
C PHE A 90 3.56 2.02 -11.29
N ASP A 91 4.04 2.54 -12.41
CA ASP A 91 3.72 3.89 -12.91
C ASP A 91 2.24 4.07 -13.33
N LYS A 92 1.50 2.97 -13.46
CA LYS A 92 0.05 2.99 -13.73
C LYS A 92 -0.79 3.03 -12.46
N LEU A 93 -0.18 3.00 -11.29
CA LEU A 93 -0.90 2.97 -10.00
C LEU A 93 -1.06 4.37 -9.43
N ILE A 94 -2.29 4.71 -9.04
CA ILE A 94 -2.62 5.98 -8.39
C ILE A 94 -3.23 5.68 -7.03
N LEU A 95 -2.55 6.08 -5.95
CA LEU A 95 -3.07 5.98 -4.59
C LEU A 95 -4.23 6.97 -4.39
N LEU A 96 -5.42 6.46 -4.13
CA LEU A 96 -6.63 7.26 -3.89
C LEU A 96 -6.89 7.46 -2.39
N ALA A 97 -6.82 6.38 -1.62
CA ALA A 97 -7.16 6.37 -0.21
C ALA A 97 -6.39 5.28 0.55
N CYS A 98 -6.39 5.38 1.88
CA CYS A 98 -5.90 4.36 2.79
C CYS A 98 -6.81 4.33 4.01
N TRP A 99 -7.31 3.15 4.38
CA TRP A 99 -8.25 2.99 5.49
C TRP A 99 -7.90 1.79 6.36
N ASN A 100 -8.35 1.89 7.61
CA ASN A 100 -8.30 0.80 8.56
C ASN A 100 -9.41 -0.20 8.25
N LEU A 101 -9.06 -1.47 8.11
CA LEU A 101 -10.03 -2.55 8.02
C LEU A 101 -10.44 -3.01 9.42
N GLN A 102 -9.43 -3.30 10.25
CA GLN A 102 -9.59 -3.72 11.63
C GLN A 102 -8.24 -3.62 12.35
N ASP A 103 -8.21 -3.18 13.60
CA ASP A 103 -7.01 -3.15 14.45
C ASP A 103 -5.79 -2.50 13.76
N ASP A 104 -4.70 -3.25 13.57
CA ASP A 104 -3.49 -2.82 12.87
C ASP A 104 -3.52 -3.12 11.37
N VAL A 105 -4.61 -3.68 10.84
CA VAL A 105 -4.78 -4.04 9.42
C VAL A 105 -5.33 -2.87 8.62
N TRP A 106 -4.58 -2.49 7.60
CA TRP A 106 -4.90 -1.37 6.72
C TRP A 106 -4.87 -1.82 5.27
N MET A 107 -5.62 -1.10 4.44
CA MET A 107 -5.66 -1.34 3.00
C MET A 107 -5.70 0.00 2.27
N ALA A 108 -5.10 0.02 1.09
CA ALA A 108 -5.12 1.17 0.20
C ALA A 108 -6.09 0.96 -0.96
N GLU A 109 -6.74 2.03 -1.37
CA GLU A 109 -7.45 2.10 -2.64
C GLU A 109 -6.51 2.61 -3.70
N VAL A 110 -6.39 1.83 -4.77
CA VAL A 110 -5.52 2.16 -5.89
C VAL A 110 -6.33 2.11 -7.17
N PHE A 111 -6.24 3.20 -7.93
CA PHE A 111 -6.72 3.23 -9.30
C PHE A 111 -5.62 2.76 -10.24
N VAL A 112 -5.99 1.95 -11.23
CA VAL A 112 -5.11 1.48 -12.29
C VAL A 112 -5.42 2.25 -13.56
N ASP A 113 -4.46 3.06 -14.02
CA ASP A 113 -4.55 3.70 -15.32
C ASP A 113 -4.34 2.68 -16.44
N ARG A 114 -5.34 2.53 -17.31
CA ARG A 114 -5.36 1.57 -18.43
C ARG A 114 -5.07 2.24 -19.78
N ARG A 115 -4.80 3.55 -19.79
CA ARG A 115 -4.52 4.33 -21.00
C ARG A 115 -3.08 4.17 -21.47
#